data_AF-A0A973ASG2-F1
#
_entry.id   AF-A0A973ASG2-F1
#
_cell.length_a   1.000
_cell.length_b   1.000
_cell.length_c   1.000
_cell.angle_alpha   90.00
_cell.angle_beta   90.00
_cell.angle_gamma   90.00
#
_symmetry.space_group_name_H-M   'P 1'
#
loop_
_entity.id
_entity.type
_entity.pdbx_description
1 polymer ?
#
loop_
_entity_poly.entity_id
_entity_poly.type
_entity_poly.pdbx_seq_one_letter_code
_entity_poly.pdbx_strand_id
1 'polypeptide(L)'
;MFAYGEKVLLIDAKKRRYLFALKPNGEFHTHAGFLAHALIIDAQEGSTVQSTKGAYYIVLRPTLEDFVIQMPRGAQVIYPKDLAPICMMADISPGMKVFESGVGSGALSMTMLRYGAIITGYELREDFANRAQTNVREFLGESVLSRYNVTIRDAYLG
;
A
#
# COMPACT_ATOMS: atom_id res chain seq x y z
N MET A 1 11.58 -0.23 16.45
CA MET A 1 10.24 0.00 17.02
C MET A 1 9.34 0.55 15.92
N PHE A 2 8.04 0.38 16.05
CA PHE A 2 7.06 0.96 15.13
C PHE A 2 6.73 2.40 15.53
N ALA A 3 6.15 3.18 14.62
CA ALA A 3 5.68 4.52 14.91
C ALA A 3 4.17 4.66 14.72
N TYR A 4 3.55 5.60 15.44
CA TYR A 4 2.18 5.99 15.16
C TYR A 4 2.08 6.61 13.75
N GLY A 5 0.98 6.34 13.06
CA GLY A 5 0.80 6.66 11.64
C GLY A 5 1.36 5.62 10.68
N GLU A 6 2.27 4.75 11.14
CA GLU A 6 2.82 3.66 10.32
C GLU A 6 1.77 2.57 10.06
N LYS A 7 1.81 1.98 8.85
CA LYS A 7 1.01 0.79 8.54
C LYS A 7 1.66 -0.45 9.12
N VAL A 8 0.85 -1.31 9.73
CA VAL A 8 1.27 -2.59 10.29
C VAL A 8 0.44 -3.72 9.70
N LEU A 9 1.09 -4.86 9.50
CA LEU A 9 0.48 -6.12 9.12
C LEU A 9 0.52 -7.07 10.32
N LEU A 10 -0.65 -7.52 10.76
CA LEU A 10 -0.76 -8.64 11.69
C LEU A 10 -1.06 -9.93 10.95
N ILE A 11 -0.33 -11.00 11.28
CA ILE A 11 -0.56 -12.35 10.77
C ILE A 11 -0.94 -13.26 11.92
N ASP A 12 -2.13 -13.87 11.85
CA ASP A 12 -2.59 -14.80 12.88
C ASP A 12 -2.10 -16.24 12.62
N ALA A 13 -2.40 -17.15 13.55
CA ALA A 13 -2.05 -18.58 13.44
C ALA A 13 -2.67 -19.28 12.21
N LYS A 14 -3.76 -18.73 11.63
CA LYS A 14 -4.39 -19.22 10.40
C LYS A 14 -3.85 -18.53 9.14
N LYS A 15 -2.77 -17.76 9.27
CA LYS A 15 -2.15 -16.96 8.21
C LYS A 15 -3.07 -15.87 7.62
N ARG A 16 -4.12 -15.49 8.35
CA ARG A 16 -4.96 -14.34 7.97
C ARG A 16 -4.18 -13.06 8.21
N ARG A 17 -4.26 -12.15 7.24
CA ARG A 17 -3.50 -10.90 7.19
C ARG A 17 -4.42 -9.72 7.48
N TYR A 18 -4.02 -8.87 8.42
CA TYR A 18 -4.76 -7.68 8.82
C TYR A 18 -3.89 -6.45 8.69
N LEU A 19 -4.28 -5.53 7.81
CA LEU A 19 -3.53 -4.32 7.51
C LEU A 19 -4.26 -3.09 8.06
N PHE A 20 -3.59 -2.30 8.89
CA PHE A 20 -4.13 -1.07 9.43
C PHE A 20 -3.02 -0.08 9.80
N ALA A 21 -3.39 1.17 10.06
CA ALA A 21 -2.47 2.19 10.55
C ALA A 21 -2.50 2.27 12.08
N LEU A 22 -1.32 2.36 12.69
CA LEU A 22 -1.18 2.56 14.13
C LEU A 22 -1.65 3.96 14.52
N LYS A 23 -2.39 4.02 15.62
CA LYS A 23 -2.99 5.24 16.16
C LYS A 23 -2.77 5.30 17.67
N PRO A 24 -2.47 6.49 18.25
CA PRO A 24 -2.47 6.66 19.70
C PRO A 24 -3.79 6.23 20.30
N ASN A 25 -3.75 5.48 21.40
CA ASN A 25 -4.92 4.89 22.07
C ASN A 25 -5.82 4.03 21.16
N GLY A 26 -5.31 3.61 20.00
CA GLY A 26 -6.06 2.78 19.07
C GLY A 26 -6.05 1.30 19.46
N GLU A 27 -7.05 0.58 18.96
CA GLU A 27 -7.21 -0.85 19.21
C GLU A 27 -7.52 -1.57 17.89
N PHE A 28 -6.91 -2.73 17.71
CA PHE A 28 -7.25 -3.68 16.66
C PHE A 28 -8.21 -4.73 17.20
N HIS A 29 -9.37 -4.92 16.57
CA HIS A 29 -10.45 -5.78 17.06
C HIS A 29 -10.68 -7.02 16.20
N THR A 30 -10.87 -8.16 16.85
CA THR A 30 -11.28 -9.43 16.22
C THR A 30 -12.25 -10.20 17.14
N HIS A 31 -12.81 -11.31 16.64
CA HIS A 31 -13.54 -12.28 17.46
C HIS A 31 -12.71 -12.80 18.66
N ALA A 32 -11.38 -12.81 18.53
CA ALA A 32 -10.43 -13.24 19.56
C ALA A 32 -10.00 -12.09 20.50
N GLY A 33 -10.85 -11.08 20.68
CA GLY A 33 -10.55 -9.92 21.52
C GLY A 33 -9.81 -8.83 20.76
N PHE A 34 -9.26 -7.87 21.52
CA PHE A 34 -8.59 -6.70 20.97
C PHE A 34 -7.10 -6.69 21.30
N LEU A 35 -6.37 -5.86 20.55
CA LEU A 35 -4.96 -5.60 20.75
C LEU A 35 -4.72 -4.09 20.74
N ALA A 36 -4.24 -3.56 21.86
CA ALA A 36 -3.91 -2.14 21.96
C ALA A 36 -2.70 -1.82 21.06
N HIS A 37 -2.79 -0.75 20.28
CA HIS A 37 -1.72 -0.34 19.36
C HIS A 37 -0.40 -0.04 20.09
N ALA A 38 -0.45 0.38 21.36
CA ALA A 38 0.75 0.59 22.17
C ALA A 38 1.61 -0.67 22.29
N LEU A 39 0.99 -1.86 22.40
CA LEU A 39 1.73 -3.13 22.44
C LEU A 39 2.48 -3.43 21.13
N ILE A 40 1.99 -2.88 20.01
CA ILE A 40 2.63 -3.01 18.70
C ILE A 40 3.81 -2.02 18.57
N ILE A 41 3.64 -0.80 19.10
CA ILE A 41 4.70 0.23 19.08
C ILE A 41 5.97 -0.29 19.76
N ASP A 42 5.80 -0.94 20.90
CA ASP A 42 6.90 -1.49 21.71
C ASP A 42 7.44 -2.83 21.17
N ALA A 43 6.76 -3.44 20.19
CA ALA A 43 7.18 -4.69 19.60
C ALA A 43 8.35 -4.53 18.62
N GLN A 44 9.20 -5.55 18.56
CA GLN A 44 10.16 -5.69 17.48
C GLN A 44 9.46 -6.27 16.25
N GLU A 45 9.81 -5.79 15.06
CA GLU A 45 9.31 -6.39 13.83
C GLU A 45 9.65 -7.88 13.76
N GLY A 46 8.66 -8.70 13.40
CA GLY A 46 8.75 -10.16 13.40
C GLY A 46 8.40 -10.82 14.73
N SER A 47 8.23 -10.06 15.82
CA SER A 47 7.81 -10.63 17.11
C SER A 47 6.32 -10.93 17.15
N THR A 48 5.92 -11.67 18.19
CA THR A 48 4.51 -11.98 18.46
C THR A 48 3.93 -11.10 19.55
N VAL A 49 2.69 -10.69 19.38
CA VAL A 49 1.87 -10.00 20.39
C VAL A 49 0.60 -10.81 20.68
N GLN A 50 0.06 -10.69 21.88
CA GLN A 50 -1.11 -11.45 22.32
C GLN A 50 -2.33 -10.53 22.50
N SER A 51 -3.50 -10.95 22.01
CA SER A 51 -4.76 -10.25 22.27
C SER A 51 -5.31 -10.54 23.66
N THR A 52 -6.32 -9.77 24.07
CA THR A 52 -6.97 -9.93 25.38
C THR A 52 -7.67 -11.29 25.59
N LYS A 53 -7.95 -12.06 24.54
CA LYS A 53 -8.46 -13.45 24.66
C LYS A 53 -7.41 -14.51 24.30
N GLY A 54 -6.13 -14.13 24.29
CA GLY A 54 -5.01 -15.08 24.20
C GLY A 54 -4.56 -15.46 22.79
N ALA A 55 -5.10 -14.84 21.72
CA ALA A 55 -4.66 -15.13 20.36
C ALA A 55 -3.34 -14.42 20.04
N TYR A 56 -2.43 -15.12 19.36
CA TYR A 56 -1.13 -14.59 18.96
C TYR A 56 -1.14 -14.06 17.52
N TYR A 57 -0.44 -12.96 17.32
CA TYR A 57 -0.23 -12.32 16.02
C TYR A 57 1.24 -12.01 15.82
N ILE A 58 1.78 -12.33 14.64
CA ILE A 58 3.09 -11.84 14.19
C ILE A 58 2.91 -10.41 13.71
N VAL A 59 3.78 -9.51 14.14
CA VAL A 59 3.77 -8.08 13.77
C VAL A 59 4.81 -7.81 12.69
N LEU A 60 4.40 -7.29 11.54
CA LEU A 60 5.29 -6.98 10.42
C LEU A 60 4.97 -5.61 9.81
N ARG A 61 5.94 -4.98 9.15
CA ARG A 61 5.63 -3.95 8.15
C ARG A 61 5.06 -4.60 6.90
N PRO A 62 4.01 -4.03 6.28
CA PRO A 62 3.44 -4.59 5.08
C PRO A 62 4.40 -4.49 3.89
N THR A 63 4.43 -5.54 3.07
CA THR A 63 5.03 -5.46 1.74
C THR A 63 4.10 -4.69 0.78
N LEU A 64 4.58 -4.38 -0.43
CA LEU A 64 3.71 -3.79 -1.45
C LEU A 64 2.59 -4.76 -1.86
N GLU A 65 2.87 -6.06 -1.88
CA GLU A 65 1.88 -7.09 -2.15
C GLU A 65 0.73 -7.02 -1.13
N ASP A 66 1.08 -6.98 0.16
CA ASP A 66 0.11 -6.86 1.25
C ASP A 66 -0.78 -5.62 1.10
N PHE A 67 -0.15 -4.48 0.77
CA PHE A 67 -0.88 -3.25 0.56
C PHE A 67 -1.78 -3.30 -0.66
N VAL A 68 -1.30 -3.76 -1.82
CA VAL A 68 -2.12 -3.85 -3.05
C VAL A 68 -3.35 -4.73 -2.85
N ILE A 69 -3.23 -5.83 -2.09
CA ILE A 69 -4.35 -6.73 -1.81
C ILE A 69 -5.41 -6.06 -0.92
N GLN A 70 -5.02 -5.17 -0.02
CA GLN A 70 -5.90 -4.61 1.02
C GLN A 70 -6.26 -3.12 0.85
N MET A 71 -5.58 -2.41 -0.06
CA MET A 71 -5.73 -0.97 -0.21
C MET A 71 -7.16 -0.58 -0.62
N PRO A 72 -7.64 0.63 -0.27
CA PRO A 72 -8.88 1.17 -0.80
C PRO A 72 -8.84 1.27 -2.33
N ARG A 73 -9.92 0.86 -3.00
CA ARG A 73 -10.02 0.84 -4.46
C ARG A 73 -11.22 1.65 -4.91
N GLY A 74 -11.00 2.56 -5.86
CA GLY A 74 -12.08 3.19 -6.62
C GLY A 74 -12.32 2.50 -7.96
N ALA A 75 -11.29 1.83 -8.47
CA ALA A 75 -11.26 1.17 -9.77
C ALA A 75 -10.73 -0.27 -9.65
N GLN A 76 -10.90 -1.06 -10.71
CA GLN A 76 -10.25 -2.37 -10.81
C GLN A 76 -8.74 -2.20 -10.78
N VAL A 77 -8.06 -3.10 -10.06
CA VAL A 77 -6.60 -3.08 -9.91
C VAL A 77 -5.95 -4.28 -10.58
N ILE A 78 -4.70 -4.07 -11.03
CA ILE A 78 -3.80 -5.15 -11.42
C ILE A 78 -3.27 -5.80 -10.13
N TYR A 79 -3.34 -7.12 -10.06
CA TYR A 79 -2.91 -7.88 -8.88
C TYR A 79 -1.41 -8.21 -8.93
N PRO A 80 -0.78 -8.51 -7.78
CA PRO A 80 0.66 -8.79 -7.70
C PRO A 80 1.18 -9.82 -8.71
N LYS A 81 0.36 -10.84 -9.04
CA LYS A 81 0.69 -11.86 -10.04
C LYS A 81 1.03 -11.29 -11.42
N ASP A 82 0.44 -10.14 -11.77
CA ASP A 82 0.64 -9.48 -13.08
C ASP A 82 1.54 -8.24 -12.94
N LEU A 83 1.54 -7.56 -11.77
CA LEU A 83 2.35 -6.37 -11.52
C LEU A 83 3.85 -6.61 -11.73
N ALA A 84 4.39 -7.68 -11.14
CA ALA A 84 5.82 -7.99 -11.25
C ALA A 84 6.22 -8.39 -12.70
N PRO A 85 5.48 -9.29 -13.40
CA PRO A 85 5.75 -9.55 -14.80
C PRO A 85 5.65 -8.34 -15.71
N ILE A 86 4.68 -7.44 -15.51
CA ILE A 86 4.58 -6.20 -16.31
C ILE A 86 5.86 -5.37 -16.16
N CYS A 87 6.31 -5.13 -14.92
CA CYS A 87 7.52 -4.34 -14.69
C CYS A 87 8.76 -5.01 -15.27
N MET A 88 8.85 -6.34 -15.18
CA MET A 88 9.96 -7.12 -15.75
C MET A 88 9.95 -7.09 -17.28
N MET A 89 8.80 -7.30 -17.93
CA MET A 89 8.68 -7.30 -19.39
C MET A 89 8.89 -5.91 -20.00
N ALA A 90 8.48 -4.85 -19.30
CA ALA A 90 8.69 -3.47 -19.71
C ALA A 90 10.09 -2.93 -19.32
N ASP A 91 10.96 -3.78 -18.76
CA ASP A 91 12.33 -3.44 -18.33
C ASP A 91 12.39 -2.22 -17.39
N ILE A 92 11.38 -2.07 -16.52
CA ILE A 92 11.27 -0.91 -15.62
C ILE A 92 12.47 -0.86 -14.68
N SER A 93 13.20 0.25 -14.72
CA SER A 93 14.38 0.47 -13.89
C SER A 93 14.47 1.92 -13.37
N PRO A 94 15.36 2.22 -12.42
CA PRO A 94 15.46 3.56 -11.82
C PRO A 94 15.71 4.65 -12.86
N GLY A 95 14.94 5.73 -12.79
CA GLY A 95 15.07 6.90 -13.67
C GLY A 95 14.30 6.79 -15.00
N MET A 96 13.71 5.63 -15.31
CA MET A 96 12.86 5.50 -16.50
C MET A 96 11.63 6.41 -16.43
N LYS A 97 11.33 7.10 -17.54
CA LYS A 97 10.11 7.89 -17.69
C LYS A 97 9.02 7.00 -18.27
N VAL A 98 7.93 6.83 -17.54
CA VAL A 98 6.83 5.94 -17.91
C VAL A 98 5.55 6.75 -18.07
N PHE A 99 4.88 6.53 -19.20
CA PHE A 99 3.51 7.01 -19.39
C PHE A 99 2.53 5.93 -18.93
N GLU A 100 1.59 6.31 -18.06
CA GLU A 100 0.50 5.46 -17.58
C GLU A 100 -0.83 6.13 -17.92
N SER A 101 -1.77 5.42 -18.52
CA SER A 101 -3.10 5.95 -18.80
C SER A 101 -4.16 5.02 -18.26
N GLY A 102 -5.06 5.58 -17.46
CA GLY A 102 -5.87 4.85 -16.49
C GLY A 102 -5.05 4.51 -15.25
N VAL A 103 -4.73 5.52 -14.44
CA VAL A 103 -3.98 5.30 -13.18
C VAL A 103 -4.80 4.50 -12.16
N GLY A 104 -6.14 4.57 -12.25
CA GLY A 104 -7.06 3.75 -11.47
C GLY A 104 -6.88 3.95 -9.96
N SER A 105 -6.54 2.89 -9.23
CA SER A 105 -6.25 2.99 -7.78
C SER A 105 -4.75 3.00 -7.45
N GLY A 106 -3.87 3.12 -8.45
CA GLY A 106 -2.42 3.31 -8.26
C GLY A 106 -1.60 2.04 -8.00
N ALA A 107 -2.13 0.83 -8.25
CA ALA A 107 -1.39 -0.42 -7.99
C ALA A 107 -0.13 -0.55 -8.88
N LEU A 108 -0.30 -0.31 -10.19
CA LEU A 108 0.81 -0.33 -11.14
C LEU A 108 1.74 0.86 -10.92
N SER A 109 1.18 2.06 -10.71
CA SER A 109 1.93 3.27 -10.36
C SER A 109 2.87 3.04 -9.17
N MET A 110 2.36 2.52 -8.05
CA MET A 110 3.18 2.22 -6.87
C MET A 110 4.29 1.21 -7.16
N THR A 111 3.98 0.18 -7.98
CA THR A 111 4.96 -0.83 -8.33
C THR A 111 6.10 -0.20 -9.13
N MET A 112 5.80 0.53 -10.21
CA MET A 112 6.81 1.20 -11.03
C MET A 112 7.59 2.27 -10.25
N LEU A 113 6.92 3.03 -9.38
CA LEU A 113 7.57 4.02 -8.50
C LEU A 113 8.55 3.37 -7.52
N ARG A 114 8.24 2.17 -7.02
CA ARG A 114 9.13 1.39 -6.13
C ARG A 114 10.35 0.83 -6.88
N TYR A 115 10.23 0.60 -8.19
CA TYR A 115 11.35 0.27 -9.08
C TYR A 115 12.17 1.51 -9.46
N GLY A 116 11.75 2.70 -9.05
CA GLY A 116 12.47 3.96 -9.27
C GLY A 116 12.05 4.73 -10.52
N ALA A 117 10.95 4.35 -11.17
CA ALA A 117 10.43 5.06 -12.35
C ALA A 117 9.94 6.48 -12.01
N ILE A 118 9.81 7.32 -13.03
CA ILE A 118 9.18 8.63 -13.00
C ILE A 118 7.94 8.53 -13.89
N ILE A 119 6.77 8.77 -13.33
CA ILE A 119 5.50 8.50 -14.01
C ILE A 119 4.82 9.81 -14.40
N THR A 120 4.37 9.86 -15.65
CA THR A 120 3.33 10.79 -16.13
C THR A 120 2.06 9.99 -16.36
N GLY A 121 1.07 10.21 -15.50
CA GLY A 121 -0.18 9.47 -15.44
C GLY A 121 -1.35 10.30 -15.95
N TYR A 122 -2.16 9.76 -16.85
CA TYR A 122 -3.44 10.33 -17.26
C TYR A 122 -4.59 9.54 -16.66
N GLU A 123 -5.59 10.26 -16.15
CA GLU A 123 -6.80 9.69 -15.60
C GLU A 123 -8.00 10.52 -16.00
N LEU A 124 -9.08 9.86 -16.42
CA LEU A 124 -10.31 10.53 -16.82
C LEU A 124 -11.11 10.98 -15.61
N ARG A 125 -11.02 10.22 -14.52
CA ARG A 125 -11.86 10.37 -13.33
C ARG A 125 -11.10 10.97 -12.16
N GLU A 126 -11.52 12.16 -11.73
CA GLU A 126 -10.89 12.86 -10.62
C GLU A 126 -10.88 12.05 -9.32
N ASP A 127 -11.94 11.30 -9.02
CA ASP A 127 -12.01 10.45 -7.83
C ASP A 127 -10.99 9.29 -7.88
N PHE A 128 -10.68 8.78 -9.06
CA PHE A 128 -9.65 7.75 -9.25
C PHE A 128 -8.25 8.35 -9.15
N ALA A 129 -8.01 9.49 -9.78
CA ALA A 129 -6.73 10.20 -9.65
C ALA A 129 -6.40 10.53 -8.18
N ASN A 130 -7.39 11.04 -7.43
CA ASN A 130 -7.25 11.34 -6.01
C ASN A 130 -6.99 10.07 -5.19
N ARG A 131 -7.68 8.96 -5.51
CA ARG A 131 -7.45 7.66 -4.85
C ARG A 131 -6.05 7.14 -5.10
N ALA A 132 -5.57 7.16 -6.35
CA ALA A 132 -4.24 6.69 -6.71
C ALA A 132 -3.15 7.51 -6.01
N GLN A 133 -3.23 8.85 -6.03
CA GLN A 133 -2.29 9.72 -5.31
C GLN A 133 -2.30 9.47 -3.79
N THR A 134 -3.48 9.25 -3.20
CA THR A 134 -3.61 8.92 -1.78
C THR A 134 -2.95 7.58 -1.47
N ASN A 135 -3.20 6.54 -2.25
CA ASN A 135 -2.61 5.21 -2.04
C ASN A 135 -1.08 5.24 -2.20
N VAL A 136 -0.56 5.93 -3.23
CA VAL A 136 0.88 6.13 -3.44
C VAL A 136 1.52 6.82 -2.23
N ARG A 137 0.93 7.94 -1.79
CA ARG A 137 1.40 8.69 -0.62
C ARG A 137 1.41 7.83 0.64
N GLU A 138 0.31 7.13 0.91
CA GLU A 138 0.13 6.34 2.13
C GLU A 138 1.10 5.15 2.24
N PHE A 139 1.53 4.58 1.11
CA PHE A 139 2.38 3.40 1.13
C PHE A 139 3.86 3.71 0.86
N LEU A 140 4.16 4.59 -0.10
CA LEU A 140 5.53 4.92 -0.51
C LEU A 140 6.07 6.21 0.13
N GLY A 141 5.19 7.00 0.76
CA GLY A 141 5.54 8.27 1.40
C GLY A 141 5.48 9.48 0.46
N GLU A 142 5.43 10.67 1.06
CA GLU A 142 5.24 11.95 0.35
C GLU A 142 6.36 12.24 -0.67
N SER A 143 7.60 11.84 -0.37
CA SER A 143 8.77 12.13 -1.22
C SER A 143 8.65 11.53 -2.62
N VAL A 144 7.93 10.41 -2.76
CA VAL A 144 7.73 9.72 -4.04
C VAL A 144 6.82 10.51 -4.99
N LEU A 145 5.97 11.40 -4.48
CA LEU A 145 5.08 12.23 -5.31
C LEU A 145 5.85 13.18 -6.24
N SER A 146 7.09 13.53 -5.91
CA SER A 146 7.98 14.27 -6.83
C SER A 146 8.25 13.54 -8.16
N ARG A 147 8.05 12.22 -8.19
CA ARG A 147 8.19 11.35 -9.38
C ARG A 147 6.85 10.86 -9.94
N TYR A 148 5.72 11.35 -9.42
CA TYR A 148 4.38 10.89 -9.80
C TYR A 148 3.49 12.07 -10.16
N ASN A 149 3.41 12.40 -11.45
CA ASN A 149 2.56 13.45 -11.96
C ASN A 149 1.28 12.84 -12.55
N VAL A 150 0.12 13.13 -11.96
CA VAL A 150 -1.18 12.69 -12.47
C VAL A 150 -1.97 13.90 -12.96
N THR A 151 -2.43 13.84 -14.21
CA THR A 151 -3.25 14.89 -14.83
C THR A 151 -4.63 14.32 -15.16
N ILE A 152 -5.68 15.11 -14.91
CA ILE A 152 -7.03 14.77 -15.37
C ILE A 152 -7.12 15.02 -16.87
N ARG A 153 -7.06 13.94 -17.66
CA ARG A 153 -7.01 14.02 -19.12
C ARG A 153 -7.45 12.71 -19.76
N ASP A 154 -8.07 12.84 -20.92
CA ASP A 154 -8.30 11.74 -21.83
C ASP A 154 -7.05 11.51 -22.69
N ALA A 155 -6.45 10.32 -22.57
CA ALA A 155 -5.28 9.96 -23.36
C ALA A 155 -5.57 9.75 -24.85
N TYR A 156 -6.84 9.62 -25.25
CA TYR A 156 -7.22 9.49 -26.65
C TYR A 156 -7.26 10.84 -27.39
N LEU A 157 -7.14 11.97 -26.69
CA LEU A 157 -7.26 13.32 -27.28
C LEU A 157 -5.92 13.93 -27.74
N GLY A 158 -4.82 13.17 -27.72
CA GLY A 158 -3.46 13.71 -27.91
C GLY A 158 -3.10 14.68 -26.78
#